data_AF-A0A849T5Q8-F1
#
_entry.id   AF-A0A849T5Q8-F1
#
_cell.length_a   1.000
_cell.length_b   1.000
_cell.length_c   1.000
_cell.angle_alpha   90.00
_cell.angle_beta   90.00
_cell.angle_gamma   90.00
#
_symmetry.space_group_name_H-M   'P 1'
#
loop_
_entity.id
_entity.type
_entity.pdbx_description
1 polymer ?
#
loop_
_entity_poly.entity_id
_entity_poly.type
_entity_poly.pdbx_seq_one_letter_code
_entity_poly.pdbx_strand_id
1 'polypeptide(L)'
;MITSKNCLAKYGEPEKENNMTVWDVPANLEVGVIPKKVYCNKDLVLPLGKAFKNIIDRGLSAELKTWDGCFNIRKKRGATSASLHSWGVAIDINAAWNGFGKTPTMSKALVSCFKEAGFDWGGDWTKQDGMHFQLAKLD
;
A
#
# COMPACT_ATOMS: atom_id res chain seq x y z
N MET A 1 -4.11 8.57 -9.48
CA MET A 1 -4.65 7.29 -9.00
C MET A 1 -4.90 6.30 -10.12
N ILE A 2 -4.16 5.19 -10.08
CA ILE A 2 -4.43 4.01 -10.89
C ILE A 2 -5.76 3.36 -10.49
N THR A 3 -6.39 2.67 -11.42
CA THR A 3 -7.67 1.98 -11.23
C THR A 3 -7.55 0.49 -11.48
N SER A 4 -8.57 -0.28 -11.08
CA SER A 4 -8.68 -1.70 -11.40
C SER A 4 -8.60 -1.98 -12.91
N LYS A 5 -9.08 -1.06 -13.75
CA LYS A 5 -8.97 -1.17 -15.21
C LYS A 5 -7.52 -1.06 -15.67
N ASN A 6 -6.73 -0.18 -15.05
CA ASN A 6 -5.30 -0.06 -15.38
C ASN A 6 -4.54 -1.33 -14.98
N CYS A 7 -4.81 -1.87 -13.80
CA CYS A 7 -4.20 -3.11 -13.33
C CYS A 7 -4.61 -4.32 -14.19
N LEU A 8 -5.89 -4.44 -14.54
CA LEU A 8 -6.37 -5.49 -15.43
C LEU A 8 -5.69 -5.42 -16.80
N ALA A 9 -5.52 -4.21 -17.36
CA ALA A 9 -4.87 -4.03 -18.65
C ALA A 9 -3.36 -4.40 -18.61
N LYS A 10 -2.67 -4.10 -17.50
CA LYS A 10 -1.23 -4.35 -17.38
C LYS A 10 -0.89 -5.78 -16.95
N TYR A 11 -1.59 -6.30 -15.94
CA TYR A 11 -1.26 -7.57 -15.29
C TYR A 11 -2.25 -8.69 -15.65
N GLY A 12 -3.42 -8.36 -16.20
CA GLY A 12 -4.50 -9.33 -16.43
C GLY A 12 -5.33 -9.61 -15.18
N GLU A 13 -6.10 -10.70 -15.25
CA GLU A 13 -7.00 -11.12 -14.16
C GLU A 13 -6.21 -11.40 -12.87
N PRO A 14 -6.66 -10.89 -11.71
CA PRO A 14 -5.93 -11.00 -10.45
C PRO A 14 -5.74 -12.44 -9.99
N GLU A 15 -6.65 -13.36 -10.32
CA GLU A 15 -6.57 -14.79 -10.01
C GLU A 15 -5.41 -15.52 -10.69
N LYS A 16 -4.82 -14.91 -11.73
CA LYS A 16 -3.62 -15.44 -12.38
C LYS A 16 -2.34 -15.05 -11.65
N GLU A 17 -2.42 -14.07 -10.75
CA GLU A 17 -1.29 -13.59 -9.94
C GLU A 17 -0.05 -13.25 -10.78
N ASN A 18 -0.27 -12.75 -11.99
CA ASN A 18 0.80 -12.34 -12.87
C ASN A 18 1.60 -11.18 -12.25
N ASN A 19 2.92 -11.20 -12.47
CA ASN A 19 3.84 -10.19 -11.95
C ASN A 19 3.92 -10.10 -10.41
N MET A 20 3.50 -11.15 -9.71
CA MET A 20 3.64 -11.24 -8.25
C MET A 20 5.00 -11.80 -7.84
N THR A 21 5.42 -11.48 -6.62
CA THR A 21 6.65 -11.99 -5.99
C THR A 21 6.51 -12.00 -4.47
N VAL A 22 7.23 -12.90 -3.80
CA VAL A 22 7.55 -12.72 -2.38
C VAL A 22 8.79 -11.85 -2.31
N TRP A 23 8.64 -10.60 -1.90
CA TRP A 23 9.76 -9.73 -1.64
C TRP A 23 10.31 -10.00 -0.24
N ASP A 24 11.58 -10.41 -0.17
CA ASP A 24 12.35 -10.47 1.07
C ASP A 24 12.86 -9.07 1.39
N VAL A 25 12.30 -8.46 2.44
CA VAL A 25 12.60 -7.08 2.81
C VAL A 25 14.04 -7.04 3.35
N PRO A 26 14.91 -6.16 2.84
CA PRO A 26 16.27 -6.04 3.34
C PRO A 26 16.30 -5.84 4.86
N ALA A 27 17.19 -6.55 5.56
CA ALA A 27 17.25 -6.55 7.03
C ALA A 27 17.38 -5.13 7.64
N ASN A 28 18.03 -4.20 6.94
CA ASN A 28 18.15 -2.80 7.37
C ASN A 28 16.84 -2.01 7.30
N LEU A 29 15.79 -2.55 6.69
CA LEU A 29 14.44 -1.99 6.63
C LEU A 29 13.46 -2.68 7.58
N GLU A 30 13.84 -3.79 8.22
CA GLU A 30 13.00 -4.55 9.16
C GLU A 30 12.88 -3.87 10.54
N VAL A 31 12.39 -2.62 10.58
CA VAL A 31 12.26 -1.83 11.81
C VAL A 31 10.80 -1.81 12.27
N GLY A 32 10.58 -2.11 13.56
CA GLY A 32 9.25 -2.07 14.18
C GLY A 32 8.33 -3.14 13.58
N VAL A 33 7.21 -2.70 12.99
CA VAL A 33 6.21 -3.59 12.40
C VAL A 33 6.36 -3.76 10.88
N ILE A 34 7.43 -3.21 10.28
CA ILE A 34 7.72 -3.46 8.86
C ILE A 34 7.88 -4.98 8.67
N PRO A 35 7.11 -5.60 7.75
CA PRO A 35 7.16 -7.03 7.55
C PRO A 35 8.51 -7.47 6.97
N LYS A 36 8.97 -8.66 7.34
CA LYS A 36 10.19 -9.26 6.77
C LYS A 36 9.99 -9.76 5.35
N LYS A 37 8.76 -10.17 5.03
CA LYS A 37 8.37 -10.64 3.71
C LYS A 37 7.04 -10.03 3.31
N VAL A 38 6.94 -9.59 2.07
CA VAL A 38 5.70 -9.08 1.49
C VAL A 38 5.39 -9.85 0.22
N TYR A 39 4.22 -10.49 0.17
CA TYR A 39 3.69 -10.98 -1.09
C TYR A 39 2.99 -9.84 -1.83
N CYS A 40 3.59 -9.38 -2.92
CA CYS A 40 3.17 -8.19 -3.65
C CYS A 40 3.50 -8.25 -5.14
N ASN A 41 3.04 -7.24 -5.88
CA ASN A 41 3.47 -7.03 -7.25
C ASN A 41 4.95 -6.63 -7.28
N LYS A 42 5.68 -7.08 -8.31
CA LYS A 42 7.08 -6.67 -8.52
C LYS A 42 7.23 -5.15 -8.64
N ASP A 43 6.23 -4.47 -9.20
CA ASP A 43 6.25 -3.01 -9.36
C ASP A 43 6.09 -2.26 -8.03
N LEU A 44 5.59 -2.94 -6.98
CA LEU A 44 5.44 -2.35 -5.65
C LEU A 44 6.78 -2.33 -4.89
N VAL A 45 7.72 -3.22 -5.22
CA VAL A 45 8.94 -3.48 -4.43
C VAL A 45 9.79 -2.22 -4.25
N LEU A 46 10.14 -1.54 -5.35
CA LEU A 46 11.01 -0.36 -5.27
C LEU A 46 10.33 0.83 -4.58
N PRO A 47 9.09 1.22 -4.92
CA PRO A 47 8.35 2.24 -4.19
C PRO A 47 8.23 1.91 -2.69
N LEU A 48 7.86 0.68 -2.34
CA LEU A 48 7.63 0.30 -0.95
C LEU A 48 8.93 0.31 -0.14
N GLY A 49 10.04 -0.18 -0.72
CA GLY A 49 11.36 -0.06 -0.11
C GLY A 49 11.79 1.39 0.13
N LYS A 50 11.51 2.29 -0.82
CA LYS A 50 11.77 3.72 -0.64
C LYS A 50 10.89 4.32 0.47
N ALA A 51 9.62 3.95 0.57
CA ALA A 51 8.74 4.40 1.63
C ALA A 51 9.22 3.94 3.02
N PHE A 52 9.61 2.67 3.16
CA PHE A 52 10.19 2.14 4.40
C PHE A 52 11.48 2.84 4.78
N LYS A 53 12.37 3.08 3.81
CA LYS A 53 13.59 3.84 4.05
C LYS A 53 13.28 5.26 4.54
N ASN A 54 12.34 5.96 3.91
CA ASN A 54 11.92 7.30 4.32
C ASN A 54 11.41 7.32 5.77
N ILE A 55 10.62 6.32 6.18
CA ILE A 55 10.12 6.20 7.56
C ILE A 55 11.27 6.08 8.54
N ILE A 56 12.24 5.21 8.25
CA ILE A 56 13.40 4.95 9.12
C ILE A 56 14.30 6.19 9.20
N ASP A 57 14.66 6.76 8.05
CA ASP A 57 15.55 7.94 7.98
C ASP A 57 14.98 9.14 8.74
N ARG A 58 13.64 9.26 8.82
CA ARG A 58 12.93 10.34 9.52
C ARG A 58 12.58 10.02 10.97
N GLY A 59 12.93 8.84 11.47
CA GLY A 59 12.63 8.41 12.84
C GLY A 59 11.13 8.18 13.10
N LEU A 60 10.35 7.86 12.06
CA LEU A 60 8.88 7.72 12.14
C LEU A 60 8.42 6.28 12.38
N SER A 61 9.33 5.33 12.63
CA SER A 61 8.99 3.91 12.74
C SER A 61 7.96 3.59 13.84
N ALA A 62 7.90 4.39 14.91
CA ALA A 62 6.91 4.25 15.98
C ALA A 62 5.49 4.69 15.57
N GLU A 63 5.36 5.49 14.51
CA GLU A 63 4.06 5.89 13.96
C GLU A 63 3.44 4.81 13.08
N LEU A 64 4.26 3.92 12.52
CA LEU A 64 3.80 2.71 11.86
C LEU A 64 3.50 1.65 12.94
N LYS A 65 2.23 1.56 13.33
CA LYS A 65 1.76 0.71 14.44
C LYS A 65 1.35 -0.68 13.99
N THR A 66 0.79 -0.80 12.80
CA THR A 66 0.34 -2.07 12.23
C THR A 66 0.63 -2.15 10.74
N TRP A 67 0.91 -3.38 10.29
CA TRP A 67 0.88 -3.77 8.89
C TRP A 67 -0.37 -4.60 8.66
N ASP A 68 -1.34 -4.07 7.92
CA ASP A 68 -2.69 -4.62 7.82
C ASP A 68 -2.94 -5.35 6.49
N GLY A 69 -1.92 -5.42 5.62
CA GLY A 69 -1.89 -6.32 4.47
C GLY A 69 -1.48 -5.66 3.17
N CYS A 70 -1.25 -6.49 2.15
CA CYS A 70 -0.88 -6.06 0.79
C CYS A 70 -1.73 -6.75 -0.28
N PHE A 71 -1.80 -8.09 -0.26
CA PHE A 71 -2.50 -8.86 -1.28
C PHE A 71 -3.78 -9.50 -0.74
N ASN A 72 -4.89 -9.28 -1.44
CA ASN A 72 -6.17 -9.94 -1.20
C ASN A 72 -7.07 -9.77 -2.43
N ILE A 73 -7.36 -10.86 -3.14
CA ILE A 73 -8.27 -10.86 -4.30
C ILE A 73 -9.70 -10.67 -3.80
N ARG A 74 -10.23 -9.46 -3.98
CA ARG A 74 -11.58 -9.11 -3.56
C ARG A 74 -12.16 -7.95 -4.35
N LYS A 75 -13.48 -7.83 -4.35
CA LYS A 75 -14.14 -6.59 -4.77
C LYS A 75 -13.92 -5.47 -3.75
N LYS A 76 -13.98 -4.23 -4.23
CA LYS A 76 -14.06 -3.06 -3.34
C LYS A 76 -15.38 -3.09 -2.58
N ARG A 77 -15.36 -2.66 -1.32
CA ARG A 77 -16.56 -2.66 -0.46
C ARG A 77 -17.62 -1.74 -1.08
N GLY A 78 -18.77 -2.32 -1.43
CA GLY A 78 -19.89 -1.59 -2.04
C GLY A 78 -19.70 -1.22 -3.51
N ALA A 79 -18.73 -1.81 -4.22
CA ALA A 79 -18.54 -1.60 -5.65
C ALA A 79 -18.38 -2.93 -6.41
N THR A 80 -18.59 -2.88 -7.72
CA THR A 80 -18.46 -4.04 -8.62
C THR A 80 -17.02 -4.28 -9.08
N SER A 81 -16.16 -3.27 -8.98
CA SER A 81 -14.75 -3.34 -9.37
C SER A 81 -13.88 -4.00 -8.29
N ALA A 82 -12.84 -4.71 -8.74
CA ALA A 82 -11.83 -5.29 -7.87
C ALA A 82 -11.05 -4.22 -7.08
N SER A 83 -10.61 -4.61 -5.88
CA SER A 83 -9.68 -3.85 -5.05
C SER A 83 -8.30 -3.87 -5.68
N LEU A 84 -7.49 -2.82 -5.48
CA LEU A 84 -6.10 -2.83 -5.92
C LEU A 84 -5.21 -3.79 -5.12
N HIS A 85 -5.65 -4.19 -3.92
CA HIS A 85 -5.07 -5.32 -3.20
C HIS A 85 -5.12 -6.62 -4.01
N SER A 86 -6.04 -6.75 -4.98
CA SER A 86 -6.13 -7.95 -5.82
C SER A 86 -4.94 -8.10 -6.77
N TRP A 87 -4.15 -7.05 -6.98
CA TRP A 87 -2.93 -7.09 -7.79
C TRP A 87 -1.66 -6.87 -6.98
N GLY A 88 -1.75 -6.80 -5.65
CA GLY A 88 -0.58 -6.56 -4.79
C GLY A 88 0.11 -5.22 -5.03
N VAL A 89 -0.62 -4.20 -5.46
CA VAL A 89 -0.11 -2.83 -5.72
C VAL A 89 -0.61 -1.80 -4.70
N ALA A 90 -1.17 -2.28 -3.59
CA ALA A 90 -1.69 -1.49 -2.48
C ALA A 90 -1.33 -2.12 -1.14
N ILE A 91 -1.26 -1.31 -0.09
CA ILE A 91 -0.94 -1.71 1.27
C ILE A 91 -1.84 -0.95 2.25
N ASP A 92 -2.21 -1.62 3.34
CA ASP A 92 -2.95 -1.02 4.45
C ASP A 92 -2.05 -0.96 5.69
N ILE A 93 -2.05 0.19 6.39
CA ILE A 93 -1.35 0.39 7.66
C ILE A 93 -2.22 1.14 8.66
N ASN A 94 -2.01 0.90 9.94
CA ASN A 94 -2.73 1.56 11.04
C ASN A 94 -4.27 1.51 10.88
N ALA A 95 -4.82 0.39 10.37
CA ALA A 95 -6.22 0.24 10.00
C ALA A 95 -7.20 0.51 11.15
N ALA A 96 -6.84 0.12 12.36
CA ALA A 96 -7.68 0.33 13.55
C ALA A 96 -7.99 1.81 13.83
N TRP A 97 -7.13 2.73 13.39
CA TRP A 97 -7.29 4.19 13.58
C TRP A 97 -7.69 4.93 12.31
N ASN A 98 -7.49 4.33 11.13
CA ASN A 98 -7.65 5.01 9.85
C ASN A 98 -8.60 4.27 8.88
N GLY A 99 -9.60 3.59 9.44
CA GLY A 99 -10.53 2.78 8.67
C GLY A 99 -11.35 3.56 7.64
N PHE A 100 -11.81 2.83 6.62
CA PHE A 100 -12.62 3.37 5.52
C PHE A 100 -13.86 4.16 5.99
N GLY A 101 -14.00 5.37 5.47
CA GLY A 101 -15.08 6.31 5.78
C GLY A 101 -14.96 6.99 7.16
N LYS A 102 -13.81 6.89 7.82
CA LYS A 102 -13.49 7.59 9.07
C LYS A 102 -12.50 8.72 8.79
N THR A 103 -12.53 9.75 9.62
CA THR A 103 -11.53 10.83 9.60
C THR A 103 -10.14 10.25 9.90
N PRO A 104 -9.18 10.31 8.97
CA PRO A 104 -7.84 9.81 9.20
C PRO A 104 -7.13 10.58 10.30
N THR A 105 -6.32 9.89 11.09
CA THR A 105 -5.46 10.49 12.14
C THR A 105 -3.98 10.32 11.84
N MET A 106 -3.63 9.73 10.68
CA MET A 106 -2.26 9.53 10.27
C MET A 106 -1.53 10.87 10.10
N SER A 107 -0.29 10.96 10.60
CA SER A 107 0.47 12.19 10.51
C SER A 107 0.82 12.50 9.05
N LYS A 108 0.93 13.80 8.73
CA LYS A 108 1.37 14.25 7.41
C LYS A 108 2.79 13.77 7.08
N ALA A 109 3.65 13.63 8.10
CA ALA A 109 5.02 13.18 7.93
C ALA A 109 5.11 11.70 7.54
N LEU A 110 4.28 10.84 8.16
CA LEU A 110 4.19 9.43 7.78
C LEU A 110 3.61 9.29 6.36
N VAL A 111 2.52 10.01 6.06
CA VAL A 111 1.90 10.02 4.73
C VAL A 111 2.89 10.47 3.64
N SER A 112 3.70 11.50 3.91
CA SER A 112 4.67 12.00 2.92
C SER A 112 5.77 10.98 2.58
N CYS A 113 6.15 10.10 3.53
CA CYS A 113 7.10 9.02 3.26
C CYS A 113 6.65 8.12 2.11
N PHE A 114 5.36 7.83 2.03
CA PHE A 114 4.76 7.05 0.95
C PHE A 114 4.54 7.88 -0.31
N LYS A 115 3.99 9.10 -0.19
CA LYS A 115 3.72 9.95 -1.37
C LYS A 115 4.98 10.27 -2.16
N GLU A 116 6.06 10.62 -1.47
CA GLU A 116 7.38 10.87 -2.09
C GLU A 116 8.03 9.61 -2.67
N ALA A 117 7.55 8.43 -2.28
CA ALA A 117 7.98 7.14 -2.79
C ALA A 117 7.15 6.66 -4.00
N GLY A 118 6.13 7.41 -4.42
CA GLY A 118 5.30 7.09 -5.59
C GLY A 118 3.95 6.48 -5.25
N PHE A 119 3.43 6.72 -4.04
CA PHE A 119 2.09 6.28 -3.63
C PHE A 119 1.07 7.42 -3.67
N ASP A 120 -0.17 7.07 -4.00
CA ASP A 120 -1.36 7.83 -3.63
C ASP A 120 -1.86 7.35 -2.26
N TRP A 121 -2.46 8.26 -1.48
CA TRP A 121 -3.04 7.96 -0.17
C TRP A 121 -4.56 8.09 -0.17
N GLY A 122 -5.26 7.10 0.39
CA GLY A 122 -6.72 7.07 0.45
C GLY A 122 -7.34 8.14 1.35
N GLY A 123 -6.57 8.72 2.29
CA GLY A 123 -7.03 9.82 3.14
C GLY A 123 -7.29 11.13 2.39
N ASP A 124 -6.76 11.28 1.17
CA ASP A 124 -6.98 12.45 0.30
C ASP A 124 -8.29 12.35 -0.52
N TRP A 125 -9.00 11.21 -0.48
CA TRP A 125 -10.20 11.00 -1.29
C TRP A 125 -11.47 11.56 -0.63
N THR A 126 -12.49 11.84 -1.44
CA THR A 126 -13.80 12.31 -0.95
C THR A 126 -14.40 11.37 0.08
N LYS A 127 -14.32 10.06 -0.16
CA LYS A 127 -14.62 9.03 0.83
C LYS A 127 -13.30 8.47 1.33
N GLN A 128 -12.85 9.00 2.45
CA GLN A 128 -11.51 8.77 2.97
C GLN A 128 -11.28 7.30 3.31
N ASP A 129 -10.08 6.82 2.96
CA ASP A 129 -9.56 5.52 3.33
C ASP A 129 -8.15 5.70 3.89
N GLY A 130 -8.05 6.16 5.14
CA GLY A 130 -6.79 6.66 5.69
C GLY A 130 -5.72 5.59 5.92
N MET A 131 -6.10 4.32 5.95
CA MET A 131 -5.18 3.18 6.07
C MET A 131 -4.54 2.81 4.74
N HIS A 132 -5.19 3.16 3.63
CA HIS A 132 -4.89 2.65 2.30
C HIS A 132 -3.85 3.50 1.57
N PHE A 133 -2.81 2.84 1.08
CA PHE A 133 -1.85 3.40 0.14
C PHE A 133 -1.77 2.51 -1.10
N GLN A 134 -1.60 3.12 -2.26
CA GLN A 134 -1.47 2.40 -3.53
C GLN A 134 -0.46 3.09 -4.43
N LEU A 135 0.11 2.36 -5.39
CA LEU A 135 0.93 2.99 -6.43
C LEU A 135 0.16 4.13 -7.11
N ALA A 136 0.80 5.29 -7.27
CA ALA A 136 0.20 6.46 -7.91
C ALA A 136 0.11 6.29 -9.43
N LYS A 137 1.04 5.50 -10.01
CA LYS A 137 1.17 5.18 -11.43
C LYS A 137 1.67 3.76 -11.63
N LEU A 138 1.40 3.19 -12.80
CA LEU A 138 2.02 1.96 -13.28
C LEU A 138 3.04 2.38 -14.34
N ASP A 139 4.28 1.92 -14.22
CA ASP A 139 5.35 2.20 -15.20
C ASP A 139 5.28 1.28 -16.43
#